data_AF-A0A318DLL4-F1
#
_entry.id   AF-A0A318DLL4-F1
#
_cell.length_a   1.000
_cell.length_b   1.000
_cell.length_c   1.000
_cell.angle_alpha   90.00
_cell.angle_beta   90.00
_cell.angle_gamma   90.00
#
_symmetry.space_group_name_H-M   'P 1'
#
loop_
_entity.id
_entity.type
_entity.pdbx_description
1 polymer ?
#
loop_
_entity_poly.entity_id
_entity_poly.type
_entity_poly.pdbx_seq_one_letter_code
_entity_poly.pdbx_strand_id
1 'polypeptide(L)'
;MLGRRLLSFALLLAAASGPALAAKTPANPDAQQAARHKALLQYQKDLVSVTATQADPIPLMGAALLARPLQDQPDFNSYHTLIDRAAAAQGAGPEISWVQLSDCDAKAQDCPNTDALAKLVQQAPDNAAVWLLKLGQDIRDGKNDDARQDLAKAAAAKVYDDYTGATLKALSNTVTTLPPPTNVVGPLSSMNGADVQLALVFGLAEGQPQPALQATSRLCEENADKPSVKADCLKLGKLLEWGSSPLARSLGLHLREVLDDDTAQQEDAKRLRRNLVWQVQSFSQLSMRAKGDTSIAQHLLKLARSGGTQMSLVLTALHDYNMPVDAPSDWEPGKAG
;
A
#
# COMPACT_ATOMS: atom_id res chain seq x y z
N MET A 1 -46.73 46.40 60.58
CA MET A 1 -47.68 45.26 60.38
C MET A 1 -46.90 44.17 59.67
N LEU A 2 -46.23 43.26 60.38
CA LEU A 2 -46.75 41.99 60.95
C LEU A 2 -47.28 41.07 59.84
N GLY A 3 -46.74 39.87 59.59
CA GLY A 3 -45.75 39.14 60.35
C GLY A 3 -45.36 37.80 59.72
N ARG A 4 -44.15 37.38 60.09
CA ARG A 4 -43.58 36.01 60.05
C ARG A 4 -44.26 35.14 61.11
N ARG A 5 -44.54 33.87 60.79
CA ARG A 5 -44.62 32.68 61.69
C ARG A 5 -44.41 31.44 60.81
N LEU A 6 -43.43 30.54 60.96
CA LEU A 6 -42.89 29.70 62.05
C LEU A 6 -43.11 28.21 61.68
N LEU A 7 -41.99 27.51 61.45
CA LEU A 7 -41.63 26.14 61.86
C LEU A 7 -42.72 25.08 62.11
N SER A 8 -42.59 23.88 61.49
CA SER A 8 -42.11 22.64 62.16
C SER A 8 -42.27 21.35 61.30
N PHE A 9 -41.19 20.56 61.26
CA PHE A 9 -41.07 19.08 61.34
C PHE A 9 -42.20 18.15 60.81
N ALA A 10 -41.87 17.23 59.89
CA ALA A 10 -41.50 15.83 60.22
C ALA A 10 -41.52 14.91 58.98
N LEU A 11 -40.59 13.96 58.98
CA LEU A 11 -40.38 12.87 58.02
C LEU A 11 -41.61 11.96 57.84
N LEU A 12 -41.72 11.36 56.66
CA LEU A 12 -41.94 9.90 56.51
C LEU A 12 -41.41 9.43 55.15
N LEU A 13 -40.39 8.56 55.22
CA LEU A 13 -39.88 7.76 54.10
C LEU A 13 -40.98 6.78 53.66
N ALA A 14 -41.24 6.73 52.35
CA ALA A 14 -41.81 5.56 51.72
C ALA A 14 -40.90 5.14 50.56
N ALA A 15 -40.30 3.96 50.72
CA ALA A 15 -39.40 3.33 49.78
C ALA A 15 -40.15 2.96 48.48
N ALA A 16 -39.65 3.46 47.35
CA ALA A 16 -39.91 2.88 46.04
C ALA A 16 -38.65 2.13 45.60
N SER A 17 -38.49 0.91 46.09
CA SER A 17 -37.54 -0.06 45.53
C SER A 17 -38.10 -0.61 44.22
N GLY A 18 -37.99 0.19 43.15
CA GLY A 18 -38.06 -0.32 41.79
C GLY A 18 -36.71 -0.95 41.42
N PRO A 19 -36.66 -1.99 40.57
CA PRO A 19 -35.40 -2.50 40.07
C PRO A 19 -34.74 -1.38 39.27
N ALA A 20 -33.65 -0.83 39.81
CA ALA A 20 -32.73 -0.01 39.06
C ALA A 20 -32.20 -0.87 37.91
N LEU A 21 -32.80 -0.71 36.73
CA LEU A 21 -32.13 -1.04 35.48
C LEU A 21 -30.80 -0.27 35.54
N ALA A 22 -29.72 -1.01 35.79
CA ALA A 22 -28.37 -0.50 35.73
C ALA A 22 -28.21 0.16 34.36
N ALA A 23 -28.26 1.49 34.33
CA ALA A 23 -27.92 2.25 33.16
C ALA A 23 -26.49 1.86 32.82
N LYS A 24 -26.32 1.09 31.73
CA LYS A 24 -25.01 0.76 31.18
C LYS A 24 -24.31 2.09 30.97
N THR A 25 -23.30 2.36 31.80
CA THR A 25 -22.44 3.52 31.64
C THR A 25 -21.95 3.51 30.20
N PRO A 26 -22.10 4.60 29.43
CA PRO A 26 -21.63 4.63 28.05
C PRO A 26 -20.14 4.31 28.06
N ALA A 27 -19.74 3.30 27.29
CA ALA A 27 -18.35 2.89 27.18
C ALA A 27 -17.51 4.09 26.74
N ASN A 28 -16.37 4.30 27.40
CA ASN A 28 -15.42 5.33 26.98
C ASN A 28 -14.96 5.03 25.54
N PRO A 29 -15.25 5.92 24.56
CA PRO A 29 -14.88 5.72 23.15
C PRO A 29 -13.39 5.40 22.97
N ASP A 30 -12.52 6.04 23.75
CA ASP A 30 -11.06 5.86 23.67
C ASP A 30 -10.63 4.47 24.13
N ALA A 31 -11.25 3.96 25.21
CA ALA A 31 -10.99 2.62 25.71
C ALA A 31 -11.48 1.55 24.71
N GLN A 32 -12.59 1.79 24.03
CA GLN A 32 -13.11 0.89 23.01
C GLN A 32 -12.20 0.89 21.76
N GLN A 33 -11.68 2.04 21.35
CA GLN A 33 -10.74 2.14 20.24
C GLN A 33 -9.40 1.45 20.57
N ALA A 34 -8.87 1.65 21.78
CA ALA A 34 -7.66 0.95 22.24
C ALA A 34 -7.85 -0.57 22.28
N ALA A 35 -9.01 -1.05 22.75
CA ALA A 35 -9.33 -2.47 22.76
C ALA A 35 -9.42 -3.07 21.35
N ARG A 36 -10.03 -2.36 20.39
CA ARG A 36 -10.08 -2.78 18.99
C ARG A 36 -8.69 -2.82 18.35
N HIS A 37 -7.87 -1.81 18.61
CA HIS A 37 -6.51 -1.78 18.11
C HIS A 37 -5.69 -2.97 18.65
N LYS A 38 -5.78 -3.26 19.96
CA LYS A 38 -5.14 -4.44 20.55
C LYS A 38 -5.64 -5.74 19.92
N ALA A 39 -6.94 -5.86 19.67
CA ALA A 39 -7.52 -7.04 19.02
C ALA A 39 -7.04 -7.18 17.56
N LEU A 40 -6.89 -6.07 16.82
CA LEU A 40 -6.35 -6.08 15.46
C LEU A 40 -4.91 -6.57 15.44
N LEU A 41 -4.07 -6.07 16.35
CA LEU A 41 -2.71 -6.54 16.50
C LEU A 41 -2.66 -8.03 16.85
N GLN A 42 -3.54 -8.51 17.73
CA GLN A 42 -3.61 -9.95 18.04
C GLN A 42 -4.03 -10.77 16.82
N TYR A 43 -5.05 -10.34 16.07
CA TYR A 43 -5.46 -10.99 14.84
C TYR A 43 -4.31 -11.09 13.82
N GLN A 44 -3.54 -10.02 13.67
CA GLN A 44 -2.35 -10.02 12.82
C GLN A 44 -1.27 -10.99 13.32
N LYS A 45 -1.03 -11.07 14.64
CA LYS A 45 -0.11 -12.06 15.25
C LYS A 45 -0.57 -13.50 15.00
N ASP A 46 -1.88 -13.75 15.06
CA ASP A 46 -2.46 -15.07 14.82
C ASP A 46 -2.31 -15.49 13.36
N LEU A 47 -2.56 -14.56 12.41
CA LEU A 47 -2.33 -14.77 10.98
C LEU A 47 -0.86 -15.11 10.67
N VAL A 48 0.08 -14.38 11.26
CA VAL A 48 1.52 -14.67 11.14
C VAL A 48 1.82 -16.06 11.67
N SER A 49 1.34 -16.40 12.87
CA SER A 49 1.64 -17.69 13.51
C SER A 49 1.13 -18.89 12.71
N VAL A 50 -0.07 -18.79 12.13
CA VAL A 50 -0.62 -19.86 11.28
C VAL A 50 0.13 -19.94 9.95
N THR A 51 0.39 -18.81 9.32
CA THR A 51 0.99 -18.78 7.97
C THR A 51 2.48 -19.11 8.00
N ALA A 52 3.18 -18.81 9.09
CA ALA A 52 4.59 -19.14 9.30
C ALA A 52 4.88 -20.66 9.30
N THR A 53 3.85 -21.50 9.44
CA THR A 53 3.98 -22.97 9.34
C THR A 53 4.15 -23.48 7.91
N GLN A 54 3.85 -22.65 6.91
CA GLN A 54 3.99 -23.00 5.50
C GLN A 54 5.47 -23.05 5.10
N ALA A 55 5.78 -23.82 4.05
CA ALA A 55 7.12 -23.90 3.46
C ALA A 55 7.24 -23.15 2.13
N ASP A 56 6.10 -22.82 1.50
CA ASP A 56 6.07 -22.15 0.20
C ASP A 56 6.49 -20.67 0.32
N PRO A 57 7.19 -20.14 -0.71
CA PRO A 57 7.74 -18.79 -0.68
C PRO A 57 6.68 -17.69 -0.50
N ILE A 58 5.56 -17.77 -1.23
CA ILE A 58 4.55 -16.70 -1.26
C ILE A 58 3.77 -16.60 0.07
N PRO A 59 3.28 -17.70 0.68
CA PRO A 59 2.74 -17.64 2.04
C PRO A 59 3.72 -17.09 3.06
N LEU A 60 5.00 -17.49 3.00
CA LEU A 60 6.03 -16.97 3.90
C LEU A 60 6.28 -15.47 3.70
N MET A 61 6.31 -14.99 2.46
CA MET A 61 6.36 -13.56 2.13
C MET A 61 5.17 -12.81 2.72
N GLY A 62 3.95 -13.37 2.60
CA GLY A 62 2.74 -12.79 3.18
C GLY A 62 2.78 -12.71 4.71
N ALA A 63 3.29 -13.76 5.37
CA ALA A 63 3.52 -13.77 6.82
C ALA A 63 4.56 -12.73 7.23
N ALA A 64 5.69 -12.63 6.51
CA ALA A 64 6.71 -11.62 6.77
C ALA A 64 6.11 -10.21 6.70
N LEU A 65 5.40 -9.88 5.62
CA LEU A 65 4.77 -8.58 5.43
C LEU A 65 3.80 -8.21 6.58
N LEU A 66 3.03 -9.18 7.10
CA LEU A 66 2.22 -8.99 8.30
C LEU A 66 3.06 -8.87 9.57
N ALA A 67 4.21 -9.51 9.68
CA ALA A 67 5.07 -9.40 10.86
C ALA A 67 5.77 -8.04 10.98
N ARG A 68 6.02 -7.34 9.86
CA ARG A 68 6.83 -6.13 9.82
C ARG A 68 6.46 -5.02 10.81
N PRO A 69 5.18 -4.59 10.96
CA PRO A 69 4.83 -3.54 11.92
C PRO A 69 4.66 -4.07 13.35
N LEU A 70 4.70 -5.40 13.56
CA LEU A 70 4.43 -6.00 14.86
C LEU A 70 5.66 -5.89 15.77
N GLN A 71 5.42 -5.39 16.98
CA GLN A 71 6.39 -5.43 18.06
C GLN A 71 6.22 -6.72 18.88
N ASP A 72 7.28 -7.11 19.59
CA ASP A 72 7.31 -8.26 20.51
C ASP A 72 6.84 -9.56 19.82
N GLN A 73 7.38 -9.85 18.63
CA GLN A 73 7.25 -11.17 18.01
C GLN A 73 8.38 -12.08 18.49
N PRO A 74 8.13 -13.39 18.69
CA PRO A 74 9.20 -14.36 18.77
C PRO A 74 10.07 -14.29 17.51
N ASP A 75 11.39 -14.48 17.65
CA ASP A 75 12.35 -14.32 16.54
C ASP A 75 11.98 -15.15 15.30
N PHE A 76 11.44 -16.35 15.50
CA PHE A 76 11.01 -17.25 14.40
C PHE A 76 9.80 -16.73 13.60
N ASN A 77 9.06 -15.78 14.14
CA ASN A 77 7.94 -15.07 13.51
C ASN A 77 8.28 -13.60 13.19
N SER A 78 9.53 -13.18 13.37
CA SER A 78 9.95 -11.84 12.97
C SER A 78 9.91 -11.69 11.44
N TYR A 79 9.80 -10.45 10.98
CA TYR A 79 9.88 -10.13 9.56
C TYR A 79 11.14 -10.72 8.90
N HIS A 80 12.30 -10.46 9.51
CA HIS A 80 13.61 -10.94 9.06
C HIS A 80 13.63 -12.47 8.86
N THR A 81 13.28 -13.24 9.91
CA THR A 81 13.31 -14.71 9.82
C THR A 81 12.33 -15.25 8.77
N LEU A 82 11.13 -14.67 8.66
CA LEU A 82 10.12 -15.13 7.72
C LEU A 82 10.49 -14.82 6.26
N ILE A 83 11.06 -13.64 6.00
CA ILE A 83 11.45 -13.28 4.64
C ILE A 83 12.71 -14.05 4.18
N ASP A 84 13.63 -14.36 5.08
CA ASP A 84 14.78 -15.22 4.78
C ASP A 84 14.35 -16.65 4.47
N ARG A 85 13.39 -17.19 5.24
CA ARG A 85 12.77 -18.48 4.92
C ARG A 85 12.08 -18.46 3.56
N ALA A 86 11.36 -17.38 3.24
CA ALA A 86 10.73 -17.21 1.92
C ALA A 86 11.79 -17.20 0.81
N ALA A 87 12.91 -16.51 1.01
CA ALA A 87 13.99 -16.38 0.04
C ALA A 87 14.79 -17.68 -0.16
N ALA A 88 14.84 -18.54 0.85
CA ALA A 88 15.48 -19.85 0.80
C ALA A 88 14.55 -20.96 0.27
N ALA A 89 13.23 -20.71 0.20
CA ALA A 89 12.26 -21.69 -0.25
C ALA A 89 12.41 -21.99 -1.75
N GLN A 90 12.07 -23.23 -2.14
CA GLN A 90 12.08 -23.63 -3.55
C GLN A 90 11.06 -22.79 -4.33
N GLY A 91 11.49 -22.24 -5.47
CA GLY A 91 10.63 -21.39 -6.30
C GLY A 91 10.55 -19.93 -5.85
N ALA A 92 11.42 -19.50 -4.93
CA ALA A 92 11.57 -18.09 -4.56
C ALA A 92 11.95 -17.22 -5.78
N GLY A 93 11.07 -16.27 -6.12
CA GLY A 93 11.25 -15.34 -7.24
C GLY A 93 11.80 -13.96 -6.81
N PRO A 94 12.00 -13.05 -7.79
CA PRO A 94 12.47 -11.69 -7.53
C PRO A 94 11.53 -10.87 -6.63
N GLU A 95 10.23 -11.18 -6.59
CA GLU A 95 9.27 -10.53 -5.70
C GLU A 95 9.62 -10.67 -4.21
N ILE A 96 10.29 -11.75 -3.83
CA ILE A 96 10.74 -11.96 -2.44
C ILE A 96 11.96 -11.11 -2.15
N SER A 97 12.94 -11.11 -3.06
CA SER A 97 14.12 -10.24 -2.93
C SER A 97 13.71 -8.76 -2.94
N TRP A 98 12.64 -8.40 -3.64
CA TRP A 98 12.05 -7.07 -3.60
C TRP A 98 11.55 -6.72 -2.20
N VAL A 99 10.77 -7.61 -1.58
CA VAL A 99 10.32 -7.40 -0.20
C VAL A 99 11.53 -7.32 0.75
N GLN A 100 12.56 -8.17 0.58
CA GLN A 100 13.79 -8.15 1.39
C GLN A 100 14.55 -6.81 1.37
N LEU A 101 14.32 -5.91 0.40
CA LEU A 101 14.91 -4.56 0.42
C LEU A 101 14.56 -3.77 1.69
N SER A 102 13.42 -4.09 2.32
CA SER A 102 12.99 -3.50 3.59
C SER A 102 13.56 -4.17 4.84
N ASP A 103 14.37 -5.23 4.67
CA ASP A 103 15.07 -5.92 5.76
C ASP A 103 16.38 -5.20 6.08
N CYS A 104 16.23 -4.02 6.69
CA CYS A 104 17.29 -3.06 6.96
C CYS A 104 16.90 -2.17 8.17
N ASP A 105 17.88 -1.64 8.89
CA ASP A 105 17.67 -0.64 9.94
C ASP A 105 17.61 0.78 9.36
N ALA A 106 16.39 1.26 9.13
CA ALA A 106 16.15 2.63 8.65
C ALA A 106 16.82 3.72 9.51
N LYS A 107 17.11 3.49 10.80
CA LYS A 107 17.82 4.44 11.67
C LYS A 107 19.33 4.42 11.44
N ALA A 108 19.88 3.29 11.02
CA ALA A 108 21.28 3.14 10.64
C ALA A 108 21.60 3.64 9.22
N GLN A 109 20.59 4.12 8.47
CA GLN A 109 20.70 4.56 7.07
C GLN A 109 21.22 3.46 6.12
N ASP A 110 21.01 2.19 6.48
CA ASP A 110 21.40 1.02 5.68
C ASP A 110 20.31 0.59 4.68
N CYS A 111 19.18 1.31 4.63
CA CYS A 111 18.08 1.01 3.72
C CYS A 111 18.27 1.62 2.32
N PRO A 112 17.98 0.87 1.25
CA PRO A 112 17.49 -0.51 1.23
C PRO A 112 18.61 -1.53 1.47
N ASN A 113 18.23 -2.74 1.89
CA ASN A 113 19.14 -3.89 2.00
C ASN A 113 19.92 -4.09 0.68
N THR A 114 21.24 -3.87 0.75
CA THR A 114 22.11 -3.85 -0.43
C THR A 114 22.36 -5.23 -1.02
N ASP A 115 22.36 -6.29 -0.20
CA ASP A 115 22.47 -7.68 -0.65
C ASP A 115 21.21 -8.10 -1.42
N ALA A 116 20.03 -7.72 -0.92
CA ALA A 116 18.76 -7.94 -1.60
C ALA A 116 18.71 -7.20 -2.96
N LEU A 117 19.23 -5.97 -3.01
CA LEU A 117 19.33 -5.21 -4.26
C LEU A 117 20.30 -5.84 -5.25
N ALA A 118 21.48 -6.28 -4.80
CA ALA A 118 22.44 -7.00 -5.65
C ALA A 118 21.84 -8.30 -6.21
N LYS A 119 21.07 -9.02 -5.40
CA LYS A 119 20.35 -10.23 -5.82
C LYS A 119 19.25 -9.90 -6.85
N LEU A 120 18.48 -8.84 -6.66
CA LEU A 120 17.48 -8.39 -7.64
C LEU A 120 18.07 -8.06 -9.01
N VAL A 121 19.21 -7.36 -9.02
CA VAL A 121 19.93 -7.04 -10.27
C VAL A 121 20.29 -8.30 -11.05
N GLN A 122 20.62 -9.39 -10.36
CA GLN A 122 20.90 -10.69 -10.98
C GLN A 122 19.64 -11.44 -11.40
N GLN A 123 18.59 -11.41 -10.58
CA GLN A 123 17.34 -12.15 -10.82
C GLN A 123 16.46 -11.52 -11.89
N ALA A 124 16.45 -10.20 -11.98
CA ALA A 124 15.56 -9.45 -12.87
C ALA A 124 16.30 -8.32 -13.61
N PRO A 125 17.39 -8.62 -14.38
CA PRO A 125 18.16 -7.60 -15.09
C PRO A 125 17.36 -6.92 -16.22
N ASP A 126 16.28 -7.54 -16.69
CA ASP A 126 15.39 -6.98 -17.71
C ASP A 126 14.23 -6.14 -17.12
N ASN A 127 14.23 -5.87 -15.80
CA ASN A 127 13.20 -5.09 -15.12
C ASN A 127 13.71 -3.69 -14.75
N ALA A 128 13.09 -2.64 -15.31
CA ALA A 128 13.47 -1.26 -15.07
C ALA A 128 13.35 -0.84 -13.60
N ALA A 129 12.37 -1.37 -12.86
CA ALA A 129 12.15 -0.99 -11.46
C ALA A 129 13.38 -1.31 -10.59
N VAL A 130 14.09 -2.40 -10.89
CA VAL A 130 15.34 -2.81 -10.21
C VAL A 130 16.47 -1.81 -10.49
N TRP A 131 16.63 -1.40 -11.75
CA TRP A 131 17.63 -0.39 -12.11
C TRP A 131 17.32 0.97 -11.52
N LEU A 132 16.05 1.34 -11.38
CA LEU A 132 15.65 2.59 -10.73
C LEU A 132 15.87 2.56 -9.20
N LEU A 133 15.88 1.39 -8.55
CA LEU A 133 16.36 1.26 -7.17
C LEU A 133 17.87 1.49 -7.09
N LYS A 134 18.63 0.85 -7.98
CA LYS A 134 20.09 0.96 -8.03
C LYS A 134 20.55 2.38 -8.37
N LEU A 135 19.91 3.04 -9.33
CA LEU A 135 20.07 4.47 -9.63
C LEU A 135 19.88 5.32 -8.38
N GLY A 136 18.84 5.04 -7.58
CA GLY A 136 18.59 5.74 -6.33
C GLY A 136 19.70 5.56 -5.30
N GLN A 137 20.26 4.35 -5.21
CA GLN A 137 21.42 4.07 -4.35
C GLN A 137 22.66 4.83 -4.83
N ASP A 138 22.98 4.77 -6.12
CA ASP A 138 24.16 5.43 -6.68
C ASP A 138 24.09 6.96 -6.53
N ILE A 139 22.91 7.56 -6.71
CA ILE A 139 22.72 9.00 -6.43
C ILE A 139 22.98 9.32 -4.96
N ARG A 140 22.49 8.51 -4.02
CA ARG A 140 22.75 8.72 -2.58
C ARG A 140 24.23 8.59 -2.23
N ASP A 141 24.93 7.67 -2.90
CA ASP A 141 26.36 7.43 -2.72
C ASP A 141 27.24 8.46 -3.46
N GLY A 142 26.66 9.41 -4.20
CA GLY A 142 27.40 10.40 -4.99
C GLY A 142 28.04 9.85 -6.27
N LYS A 143 27.63 8.65 -6.72
CA LYS A 143 28.14 7.95 -7.90
C LYS A 143 27.34 8.32 -9.15
N ASN A 144 27.43 9.58 -9.57
CA ASN A 144 26.60 10.10 -10.67
C ASN A 144 26.81 9.38 -12.01
N ASP A 145 28.03 8.92 -12.31
CA ASP A 145 28.31 8.17 -13.53
C ASP A 145 27.66 6.78 -13.50
N ASP A 146 27.66 6.11 -12.34
CA ASP A 146 26.98 4.82 -12.17
C ASP A 146 25.46 4.98 -12.23
N ALA A 147 24.92 6.04 -11.60
CA ALA A 147 23.51 6.38 -11.70
C ALA A 147 23.07 6.63 -13.15
N ARG A 148 23.94 7.25 -13.97
CA ARG A 148 23.69 7.45 -15.40
C ARG A 148 23.68 6.12 -16.16
N GLN A 149 24.59 5.20 -15.84
CA GLN A 149 24.60 3.86 -16.42
C GLN A 149 23.34 3.07 -16.04
N ASP A 150 22.89 3.19 -14.79
CA ASP A 150 21.68 2.52 -14.33
C ASP A 150 20.42 3.09 -14.99
N LEU A 151 20.36 4.40 -15.27
CA LEU A 151 19.31 4.96 -16.13
C LEU A 151 19.32 4.30 -17.51
N ALA A 152 20.49 4.15 -18.15
CA ALA A 152 20.59 3.53 -19.47
C ALA A 152 20.08 2.07 -19.44
N LYS A 153 20.39 1.33 -18.37
CA LYS A 153 19.88 -0.04 -18.18
C LYS A 153 18.38 -0.06 -17.92
N ALA A 154 17.85 0.86 -17.12
CA ALA A 154 16.41 1.01 -16.92
C ALA A 154 15.68 1.31 -18.23
N ALA A 155 16.25 2.19 -19.07
CA ALA A 155 15.71 2.49 -20.39
C ALA A 155 15.83 1.32 -21.38
N ALA A 156 16.84 0.45 -21.22
CA ALA A 156 17.03 -0.74 -22.05
C ALA A 156 16.23 -1.97 -21.58
N ALA A 157 15.63 -1.92 -20.38
CA ALA A 157 14.83 -2.99 -19.82
C ALA A 157 13.60 -3.32 -20.69
N LYS A 158 13.09 -4.54 -20.53
CA LYS A 158 11.93 -5.04 -21.29
C LYS A 158 10.62 -4.85 -20.56
N VAL A 159 10.67 -4.82 -19.23
CA VAL A 159 9.50 -4.73 -18.36
C VAL A 159 9.74 -3.69 -17.26
N TYR A 160 8.64 -3.20 -16.68
CA TYR A 160 8.65 -2.53 -15.40
C TYR A 160 7.67 -3.26 -14.48
N ASP A 161 8.18 -3.82 -13.39
CA ASP A 161 7.37 -4.37 -12.31
C ASP A 161 8.01 -4.04 -10.96
N ASP A 162 7.32 -3.25 -10.14
CA ASP A 162 7.69 -2.95 -8.76
C ASP A 162 7.15 -3.98 -7.75
N TYR A 163 6.63 -5.10 -8.23
CA TYR A 163 6.12 -6.24 -7.46
C TYR A 163 5.03 -5.88 -6.42
N THR A 164 4.42 -4.70 -6.55
CA THR A 164 3.28 -4.30 -5.70
C THR A 164 2.12 -5.29 -5.84
N GLY A 165 1.87 -5.78 -7.06
CA GLY A 165 0.85 -6.80 -7.31
C GLY A 165 1.13 -8.14 -6.63
N ALA A 166 2.40 -8.58 -6.61
CA ALA A 166 2.81 -9.78 -5.89
C ALA A 166 2.65 -9.62 -4.36
N THR A 167 2.98 -8.43 -3.83
CA THR A 167 2.76 -8.06 -2.43
C THR A 167 1.27 -8.12 -2.06
N LEU A 168 0.41 -7.48 -2.86
CA LEU A 168 -1.04 -7.49 -2.68
C LEU A 168 -1.60 -8.92 -2.69
N LYS A 169 -1.13 -9.76 -3.61
CA LYS A 169 -1.51 -11.17 -3.70
C LYS A 169 -1.12 -11.96 -2.45
N ALA A 170 0.13 -11.83 -2.00
CA ALA A 170 0.62 -12.53 -0.82
C ALA A 170 -0.15 -12.12 0.45
N LEU A 171 -0.32 -10.81 0.68
CA LEU A 171 -1.10 -10.29 1.79
C LEU A 171 -2.55 -10.76 1.73
N SER A 172 -3.21 -10.68 0.57
CA SER A 172 -4.62 -11.04 0.43
C SER A 172 -4.87 -12.53 0.65
N ASN A 173 -3.95 -13.39 0.18
CA ASN A 173 -4.00 -14.82 0.49
C ASN A 173 -3.82 -15.06 1.99
N THR A 174 -2.93 -14.30 2.64
CA THR A 174 -2.62 -14.48 4.05
C THR A 174 -3.75 -14.01 4.96
N VAL A 175 -4.29 -12.81 4.77
CA VAL A 175 -5.35 -12.28 5.65
C VAL A 175 -6.64 -13.07 5.55
N THR A 176 -6.85 -13.82 4.46
CA THR A 176 -8.05 -14.66 4.28
C THR A 176 -7.90 -16.06 4.88
N THR A 177 -6.77 -16.38 5.52
CA THR A 177 -6.56 -17.67 6.21
C THR A 177 -7.39 -17.81 7.49
N LEU A 178 -7.63 -16.70 8.21
CA LEU A 178 -8.46 -16.64 9.40
C LEU A 178 -9.49 -15.51 9.27
N PRO A 179 -10.75 -15.72 9.70
CA PRO A 179 -11.71 -14.63 9.78
C PRO A 179 -11.30 -13.63 10.88
N PRO A 180 -11.51 -12.31 10.69
CA PRO A 180 -11.30 -11.34 11.76
C PRO A 180 -12.22 -11.64 12.95
N PRO A 181 -11.72 -11.58 14.20
CA PRO A 181 -12.56 -11.80 15.36
C PRO A 181 -13.55 -10.63 15.54
N THR A 182 -14.72 -10.90 16.14
CA THR A 182 -15.83 -9.93 16.25
C THR A 182 -15.49 -8.67 17.05
N ASN A 183 -14.46 -8.72 17.89
CA ASN A 183 -13.95 -7.58 18.65
C ASN A 183 -13.00 -6.66 17.85
N VAL A 184 -12.63 -7.05 16.62
CA VAL A 184 -11.88 -6.22 15.65
C VAL A 184 -12.82 -5.50 14.69
N VAL A 185 -13.97 -6.14 14.40
CA VAL A 185 -15.04 -5.59 13.56
C VAL A 185 -15.65 -4.36 14.26
N GLY A 186 -15.48 -3.18 13.66
CA GLY A 186 -16.11 -1.95 14.14
C GLY A 186 -17.64 -1.96 13.97
N PRO A 187 -18.39 -1.07 14.62
CA PRO A 187 -19.84 -0.97 14.47
C PRO A 187 -20.27 -0.54 13.06
N LEU A 188 -19.35 0.03 12.27
CA LEU A 188 -19.52 0.35 10.85
C LEU A 188 -18.95 -0.72 9.91
N SER A 189 -18.24 -1.71 10.47
CA SER A 189 -17.66 -2.82 9.71
C SER A 189 -18.76 -3.84 9.42
N SER A 190 -18.72 -4.38 8.21
CA SER A 190 -19.60 -5.47 7.82
C SER A 190 -19.45 -6.68 8.76
N MET A 191 -20.52 -7.45 8.95
CA MET A 191 -20.55 -8.60 9.88
C MET A 191 -19.44 -9.65 9.66
N ASN A 192 -18.70 -9.62 8.55
CA ASN A 192 -17.65 -10.58 8.22
C ASN A 192 -16.21 -10.01 8.21
N GLY A 193 -16.02 -8.72 8.51
CA GLY A 193 -14.69 -8.10 8.66
C GLY A 193 -13.86 -7.97 7.37
N ALA A 194 -14.46 -8.10 6.17
CA ALA A 194 -13.73 -7.95 4.92
C ALA A 194 -13.05 -6.58 4.75
N ASP A 195 -13.63 -5.52 5.32
CA ASP A 195 -13.05 -4.18 5.36
C ASP A 195 -11.76 -4.12 6.20
N VAL A 196 -11.68 -4.87 7.30
CA VAL A 196 -10.47 -4.98 8.12
C VAL A 196 -9.36 -5.67 7.34
N GLN A 197 -9.68 -6.79 6.69
CA GLN A 197 -8.72 -7.52 5.84
C GLN A 197 -8.23 -6.66 4.68
N LEU A 198 -9.13 -5.92 4.02
CA LEU A 198 -8.78 -4.99 2.96
C LEU A 198 -7.85 -3.89 3.45
N ALA A 199 -8.14 -3.29 4.62
CA ALA A 199 -7.31 -2.26 5.22
C ALA A 199 -5.89 -2.78 5.54
N LEU A 200 -5.77 -4.00 6.05
CA LEU A 200 -4.47 -4.64 6.27
C LEU A 200 -3.70 -4.84 4.96
N VAL A 201 -4.35 -5.36 3.92
CA VAL A 201 -3.72 -5.63 2.62
C VAL A 201 -3.17 -4.36 1.98
N PHE A 202 -4.03 -3.35 1.80
CA PHE A 202 -3.63 -2.13 1.09
C PHE A 202 -2.70 -1.27 1.95
N GLY A 203 -2.94 -1.16 3.26
CA GLY A 203 -2.09 -0.38 4.17
C GLY A 203 -0.67 -0.93 4.29
N LEU A 204 -0.49 -2.25 4.28
CA LEU A 204 0.86 -2.85 4.34
C LEU A 204 1.56 -2.88 2.97
N ALA A 205 0.80 -2.93 1.88
CA ALA A 205 1.36 -2.82 0.52
C ALA A 205 1.93 -1.42 0.23
N GLU A 206 1.36 -0.35 0.79
CA GLU A 206 1.88 1.01 0.66
C GLU A 206 3.27 1.19 1.31
N GLY A 207 3.61 0.37 2.31
CA GLY A 207 4.91 0.42 2.99
C GLY A 207 6.06 -0.25 2.23
N GLN A 208 5.84 -0.76 1.01
CA GLN A 208 6.88 -1.44 0.25
C GLN A 208 7.95 -0.48 -0.30
N PRO A 209 9.19 -0.98 -0.51
CA PRO A 209 10.24 -0.25 -1.21
C PRO A 209 9.74 0.31 -2.54
N GLN A 210 10.04 1.58 -2.79
CA GLN A 210 9.69 2.27 -4.03
C GLN A 210 10.96 2.56 -4.84
N PRO A 211 10.92 2.41 -6.18
CA PRO A 211 11.98 2.92 -7.05
C PRO A 211 12.21 4.42 -6.86
N ALA A 212 13.40 4.90 -7.21
CA ALA A 212 13.76 6.32 -7.04
C ALA A 212 13.13 7.22 -8.14
N LEU A 213 11.81 7.19 -8.28
CA LEU A 213 11.05 7.86 -9.34
C LEU A 213 11.29 9.37 -9.36
N GLN A 214 11.27 10.03 -8.20
CA GLN A 214 11.53 11.48 -8.10
C GLN A 214 12.98 11.83 -8.48
N ALA A 215 13.96 11.04 -8.01
CA ALA A 215 15.36 11.25 -8.36
C ALA A 215 15.59 11.05 -9.85
N THR A 216 14.91 10.05 -10.44
CA THR A 216 14.92 9.79 -11.88
C THR A 216 14.35 10.97 -12.67
N SER A 217 13.20 11.52 -12.27
CA SER A 217 12.61 12.71 -12.89
C SER A 217 13.58 13.88 -12.90
N ARG A 218 14.17 14.20 -11.74
CA ARG A 218 15.15 15.30 -11.61
C ARG A 218 16.36 15.08 -12.50
N LEU A 219 16.96 13.89 -12.46
CA LEU A 219 18.11 13.55 -13.31
C LEU A 219 17.76 13.75 -14.79
N CYS A 220 16.59 13.31 -15.22
CA CYS A 220 16.13 13.47 -16.60
C CYS A 220 15.91 14.94 -17.00
N GLU A 221 15.24 15.72 -16.16
CA GLU A 221 14.95 17.15 -16.43
C GLU A 221 16.21 18.02 -16.40
N GLU A 222 17.09 17.82 -15.40
CA GLU A 222 18.35 18.57 -15.26
C GLU A 222 19.35 18.29 -16.39
N ASN A 223 19.14 17.23 -17.16
CA ASN A 223 20.00 16.81 -18.26
C ASN A 223 19.24 16.74 -19.60
N ALA A 224 18.11 17.44 -19.72
CA ALA A 224 17.28 17.44 -20.92
C ALA A 224 18.02 17.99 -22.16
N ASP A 225 19.04 18.82 -21.97
CA ASP A 225 19.92 19.37 -23.00
C ASP A 225 20.92 18.33 -23.56
N LYS A 226 21.17 17.23 -22.84
CA LYS A 226 22.10 16.16 -23.24
C LYS A 226 21.35 15.11 -24.07
N PRO A 227 21.60 15.00 -25.40
CA PRO A 227 20.77 14.17 -26.28
C PRO A 227 20.70 12.69 -25.88
N SER A 228 21.81 12.11 -25.40
CA SER A 228 21.84 10.71 -24.97
C SER A 228 21.05 10.46 -23.68
N VAL A 229 21.04 11.42 -22.75
CA VAL A 229 20.26 11.31 -21.50
C VAL A 229 18.78 11.46 -21.81
N LYS A 230 18.43 12.47 -22.59
CA LYS A 230 17.06 12.70 -23.07
C LYS A 230 16.48 11.47 -23.77
N ALA A 231 17.25 10.84 -24.66
CA ALA A 231 16.81 9.64 -25.36
C ALA A 231 16.52 8.46 -24.42
N ASP A 232 17.38 8.22 -23.41
CA ASP A 232 17.14 7.17 -22.42
C ASP A 232 15.94 7.50 -21.54
N CYS A 233 15.76 8.76 -21.12
CA CYS A 233 14.62 9.19 -20.33
C CYS A 233 13.29 9.05 -21.10
N LEU A 234 13.25 9.38 -22.39
CA LEU A 234 12.06 9.17 -23.23
C LEU A 234 11.78 7.68 -23.44
N LYS A 235 12.80 6.86 -23.66
CA LYS A 235 12.66 5.40 -23.79
C LYS A 235 12.15 4.76 -22.50
N LEU A 236 12.69 5.17 -21.36
CA LEU A 236 12.18 4.80 -20.05
C LEU A 236 10.73 5.26 -19.90
N GLY A 237 10.42 6.51 -20.26
CA GLY A 237 9.07 7.06 -20.18
C GLY A 237 8.04 6.21 -20.92
N LYS A 238 8.39 5.74 -22.12
CA LYS A 238 7.56 4.85 -22.92
C LYS A 238 7.35 3.47 -22.28
N LEU A 239 8.35 2.93 -21.60
CA LEU A 239 8.20 1.69 -20.83
C LEU A 239 7.29 1.89 -19.62
N LEU A 240 7.46 3.00 -18.90
CA LEU A 240 6.77 3.32 -17.67
C LEU A 240 5.28 3.63 -17.86
N GLU A 241 4.85 4.17 -19.01
CA GLU A 241 3.43 4.47 -19.27
C GLU A 241 2.53 3.20 -19.22
N TRP A 242 3.13 2.01 -19.39
CA TRP A 242 2.49 0.71 -19.26
C TRP A 242 2.86 -0.03 -17.96
N GLY A 243 3.63 0.61 -17.07
CA GLY A 243 4.18 0.03 -15.85
C GLY A 243 3.13 -0.52 -14.88
N SER A 244 3.62 -1.32 -13.93
CA SER A 244 2.82 -2.07 -12.95
C SER A 244 2.03 -1.21 -11.96
N SER A 245 2.45 0.03 -11.70
CA SER A 245 1.83 0.91 -10.71
C SER A 245 1.44 2.28 -11.27
N PRO A 246 0.44 2.97 -10.67
CA PRO A 246 0.09 4.32 -11.05
C PRO A 246 1.25 5.31 -10.93
N LEU A 247 2.12 5.16 -9.93
CA LEU A 247 3.28 6.05 -9.75
C LEU A 247 4.28 5.93 -10.91
N ALA A 248 4.56 4.69 -11.35
CA ALA A 248 5.41 4.45 -12.51
C ALA A 248 4.83 5.08 -13.77
N ARG A 249 3.53 4.85 -14.04
CA ARG A 249 2.84 5.44 -15.19
C ARG A 249 2.84 6.96 -15.15
N SER A 250 2.67 7.55 -13.96
CA SER A 250 2.74 8.99 -13.76
C SER A 250 4.10 9.54 -14.16
N LEU A 251 5.20 8.91 -13.71
CA LEU A 251 6.55 9.31 -14.13
C LEU A 251 6.72 9.16 -15.65
N GLY A 252 6.30 8.04 -16.23
CA GLY A 252 6.47 7.81 -17.67
C GLY A 252 5.79 8.86 -18.54
N LEU A 253 4.54 9.19 -18.18
CA LEU A 253 3.77 10.24 -18.84
C LEU A 253 4.38 11.62 -18.61
N HIS A 254 4.86 11.91 -17.39
CA HIS A 254 5.55 13.17 -17.08
C HIS A 254 6.81 13.36 -17.93
N LEU A 255 7.67 12.34 -18.04
CA LEU A 255 8.89 12.41 -18.85
C LEU A 255 8.57 12.71 -20.31
N ARG A 256 7.54 12.08 -20.88
CA ARG A 256 7.11 12.35 -22.26
C ARG A 256 6.50 13.75 -22.42
N GLU A 257 5.75 14.22 -21.41
CA GLU A 257 5.17 15.57 -21.43
C GLU A 257 6.22 16.67 -21.42
N VAL A 258 7.30 16.51 -20.66
CA VAL A 258 8.29 17.60 -20.45
C VAL A 258 9.54 17.48 -21.32
N LEU A 259 9.84 16.30 -21.86
CA LEU A 259 11.06 16.07 -22.65
C LEU A 259 10.80 15.87 -24.14
N ASP A 260 9.61 15.46 -24.57
CA ASP A 260 9.37 15.24 -26.01
C ASP A 260 9.43 16.57 -26.77
N ASP A 261 9.96 16.58 -28.00
CA ASP A 261 10.01 17.79 -28.83
C ASP A 261 8.72 17.98 -29.66
N ASP A 262 7.93 16.91 -29.83
CA ASP A 262 6.66 16.95 -30.54
C ASP A 262 5.53 17.38 -29.61
N THR A 263 4.95 18.56 -29.86
CA THR A 263 3.80 19.10 -29.11
C THR A 263 2.61 18.14 -29.09
N ALA A 264 2.40 17.33 -30.13
CA ALA A 264 1.33 16.33 -30.12
C ALA A 264 1.58 15.22 -29.08
N GLN A 265 2.83 14.78 -28.91
CA GLN A 265 3.21 13.80 -27.88
C GLN A 265 3.09 14.37 -26.47
N GLN A 266 3.44 15.65 -26.30
CA GLN A 266 3.30 16.35 -25.03
C GLN A 266 1.83 16.46 -24.60
N GLU A 267 0.94 16.92 -25.49
CA GLU A 267 -0.50 17.03 -25.19
C GLU A 267 -1.17 15.65 -25.03
N ASP A 268 -0.72 14.62 -25.76
CA ASP A 268 -1.14 13.23 -25.53
C ASP A 268 -0.77 12.75 -24.12
N ALA A 269 0.48 12.98 -23.70
CA ALA A 269 0.97 12.61 -22.37
C ALA A 269 0.19 13.30 -21.26
N LYS A 270 -0.05 14.60 -21.41
CA LYS A 270 -0.84 15.41 -20.48
C LYS A 270 -2.28 14.90 -20.34
N ARG A 271 -2.92 14.53 -21.45
CA ARG A 271 -4.27 13.92 -21.45
C ARG A 271 -4.28 12.57 -20.75
N LEU A 272 -3.32 11.70 -21.05
CA LEU A 272 -3.20 10.40 -20.38
C LEU A 272 -2.91 10.55 -18.88
N ARG A 273 -2.08 11.52 -18.49
CA ARG A 273 -1.79 11.80 -17.07
C ARG A 273 -3.04 12.25 -16.34
N ARG A 274 -3.87 13.09 -16.97
CA ARG A 274 -5.19 13.47 -16.46
C ARG A 274 -6.09 12.26 -16.25
N ASN A 275 -6.18 11.34 -17.21
CA ASN A 275 -6.96 10.10 -17.07
C ASN A 275 -6.41 9.21 -15.95
N LEU A 276 -5.09 9.11 -15.80
CA LEU A 276 -4.46 8.34 -14.73
C LEU A 276 -4.82 8.89 -13.34
N VAL A 277 -4.79 10.22 -13.15
CA VAL A 277 -5.20 10.83 -11.87
C VAL A 277 -6.67 10.52 -11.58
N TRP A 278 -7.54 10.60 -12.59
CA TRP A 278 -8.94 10.22 -12.45
C TRP A 278 -9.12 8.75 -12.07
N GLN A 279 -8.37 7.83 -12.68
CA GLN A 279 -8.42 6.40 -12.35
C GLN A 279 -8.02 6.16 -10.88
N VAL A 280 -6.95 6.79 -10.41
CA VAL A 280 -6.49 6.68 -9.02
C VAL A 280 -7.54 7.25 -8.04
N GLN A 281 -8.12 8.41 -8.35
CA GLN A 281 -9.15 9.02 -7.50
C GLN A 281 -10.44 8.19 -7.48
N SER A 282 -10.88 7.71 -8.63
CA SER A 282 -12.06 6.84 -8.76
C SER A 282 -11.87 5.55 -7.96
N PHE A 283 -10.69 4.93 -8.06
CA PHE A 283 -10.37 3.73 -7.29
C PHE A 283 -10.27 4.02 -5.79
N SER A 284 -9.74 5.18 -5.39
CA SER A 284 -9.72 5.63 -4.00
C SER A 284 -11.15 5.81 -3.45
N GLN A 285 -12.06 6.40 -4.23
CA GLN A 285 -13.47 6.54 -3.85
C GLN A 285 -14.15 5.16 -3.70
N LEU A 286 -13.91 4.24 -4.63
CA LEU A 286 -14.38 2.85 -4.53
C LEU A 286 -13.84 2.16 -3.27
N SER A 287 -12.55 2.30 -3.00
CA SER A 287 -11.88 1.72 -1.82
C SER A 287 -12.42 2.31 -0.51
N MET A 288 -12.77 3.59 -0.49
CA MET A 288 -13.42 4.23 0.65
C MET A 288 -14.83 3.69 0.90
N ARG A 289 -15.60 3.42 -0.17
CA ARG A 289 -16.93 2.78 -0.06
C ARG A 289 -16.84 1.36 0.52
N ALA A 290 -15.74 0.64 0.24
CA ALA A 290 -15.52 -0.70 0.77
C ALA A 290 -15.51 -0.78 2.31
N LYS A 291 -15.26 0.35 3.02
CA LYS A 291 -15.34 0.41 4.49
C LYS A 291 -16.75 0.14 5.03
N GLY A 292 -17.79 0.46 4.26
CA GLY A 292 -19.20 0.24 4.63
C GLY A 292 -19.92 -0.78 3.76
N ASP A 293 -19.25 -1.33 2.74
CA ASP A 293 -19.83 -2.28 1.78
C ASP A 293 -18.98 -3.54 1.68
N THR A 294 -19.46 -4.59 2.34
CA THR A 294 -18.89 -5.94 2.34
C THR A 294 -18.58 -6.47 0.95
N SER A 295 -19.50 -6.25 0.01
CA SER A 295 -19.40 -6.83 -1.33
C SER A 295 -18.23 -6.22 -2.09
N ILE A 296 -18.04 -4.91 -1.94
CA ILE A 296 -16.90 -4.18 -2.49
C ILE A 296 -15.61 -4.66 -1.85
N ALA A 297 -15.55 -4.75 -0.51
CA ALA A 297 -14.34 -5.20 0.18
C ALA A 297 -13.93 -6.63 -0.25
N GLN A 298 -14.88 -7.56 -0.31
CA GLN A 298 -14.63 -8.93 -0.76
C GLN A 298 -14.19 -8.99 -2.22
N HIS A 299 -14.80 -8.18 -3.10
CA HIS A 299 -14.41 -8.14 -4.51
C HIS A 299 -12.99 -7.61 -4.69
N LEU A 300 -12.63 -6.51 -4.01
CA LEU A 300 -11.28 -5.96 -4.06
C LEU A 300 -10.23 -6.93 -3.51
N LEU A 301 -10.54 -7.64 -2.41
CA LEU A 301 -9.69 -8.72 -1.89
C LEU A 301 -9.53 -9.86 -2.91
N LYS A 302 -10.61 -10.26 -3.58
CA LYS A 302 -10.58 -11.28 -4.63
C LYS A 302 -9.70 -10.85 -5.81
N LEU A 303 -9.80 -9.61 -6.26
CA LEU A 303 -8.95 -9.06 -7.31
C LEU A 303 -7.48 -9.09 -6.89
N ALA A 304 -7.16 -8.63 -5.68
CA ALA A 304 -5.80 -8.68 -5.15
C ALA A 304 -5.24 -10.12 -5.07
N ARG A 305 -6.06 -11.09 -4.66
CA ARG A 305 -5.69 -12.53 -4.65
C ARG A 305 -5.43 -13.11 -6.04
N SER A 306 -6.11 -12.60 -7.08
CA SER A 306 -5.92 -13.08 -8.44
C SER A 306 -4.53 -12.76 -8.99
N GLY A 307 -3.87 -11.73 -8.45
CA GLY A 307 -2.55 -11.27 -8.86
C GLY A 307 -2.61 -10.26 -10.01
N GLY A 308 -1.58 -10.24 -10.84
CA GLY A 308 -1.36 -9.18 -11.82
C GLY A 308 -0.61 -7.99 -11.20
N THR A 309 -0.77 -6.82 -11.78
CA THR A 309 -0.13 -5.57 -11.32
C THR A 309 -1.12 -4.74 -10.50
N GLN A 310 -0.61 -3.73 -9.77
CA GLN A 310 -1.49 -2.79 -9.09
C GLN A 310 -2.41 -2.08 -10.09
N MET A 311 -1.88 -1.72 -11.27
CA MET A 311 -2.68 -1.06 -12.28
C MET A 311 -3.73 -1.98 -12.91
N SER A 312 -3.45 -3.27 -13.12
CA SER A 312 -4.49 -4.20 -13.60
C SER A 312 -5.61 -4.33 -12.57
N LEU A 313 -5.28 -4.39 -11.28
CA LEU A 313 -6.28 -4.40 -10.21
C LEU A 313 -7.15 -3.14 -10.25
N VAL A 314 -6.53 -1.96 -10.35
CA VAL A 314 -7.25 -0.68 -10.42
C VAL A 314 -8.20 -0.66 -11.62
N LEU A 315 -7.72 -0.99 -12.81
CA LEU A 315 -8.52 -0.94 -14.03
C LEU A 315 -9.65 -1.97 -14.02
N THR A 316 -9.38 -3.20 -13.56
CA THR A 316 -10.42 -4.23 -13.42
C THR A 316 -11.46 -3.82 -12.39
N ALA A 317 -11.07 -3.26 -11.25
CA ALA A 317 -12.02 -2.78 -10.25
C ALA A 317 -12.91 -1.66 -10.80
N LEU A 318 -12.35 -0.67 -11.51
CA LEU A 318 -13.14 0.39 -12.14
C LEU A 318 -14.12 -0.16 -13.18
N HIS A 319 -13.65 -1.07 -14.03
CA HIS A 319 -14.47 -1.75 -15.02
C HIS A 319 -15.64 -2.51 -14.38
N ASP A 320 -15.37 -3.35 -13.38
CA ASP A 320 -16.39 -4.19 -12.74
C ASP A 320 -17.48 -3.39 -12.02
N TYR A 321 -17.17 -2.15 -11.59
CA TYR A 321 -18.11 -1.21 -10.98
C TYR A 321 -18.67 -0.16 -11.94
N ASN A 322 -18.48 -0.34 -13.26
CA ASN A 322 -18.93 0.58 -14.31
C ASN A 322 -18.46 2.03 -14.10
N MET A 323 -17.25 2.20 -13.56
CA MET A 323 -16.62 3.50 -13.40
C MET A 323 -15.75 3.79 -14.65
N PRO A 324 -15.95 4.93 -15.34
CA PRO A 324 -15.15 5.29 -16.51
C PRO A 324 -13.66 5.36 -16.18
N VAL A 325 -12.82 4.88 -17.09
CA VAL A 325 -11.34 4.97 -16.96
C VAL A 325 -10.78 6.26 -17.58
N ASP A 326 -11.58 6.93 -18.41
CA ASP A 326 -11.25 8.26 -18.94
C ASP A 326 -11.92 9.34 -18.11
N ALA A 327 -11.18 10.42 -17.85
CA ALA A 327 -11.70 11.53 -17.09
C ALA A 327 -12.76 12.31 -17.92
N PRO A 328 -13.97 12.58 -17.38
CA PRO A 328 -15.03 13.36 -18.04
C PRO A 328 -14.49 14.68 -18.56
N SER A 329 -14.86 15.18 -19.74
CA SER A 329 -14.18 16.33 -20.39
C SER A 329 -14.04 17.60 -19.54
N ASP A 330 -14.97 17.84 -18.61
CA ASP A 330 -15.05 18.98 -17.70
C ASP A 330 -14.30 18.76 -16.36
N TRP A 331 -13.79 17.56 -16.11
CA TRP A 331 -13.07 17.22 -14.89
C TRP A 331 -11.63 17.77 -14.89
N GLU A 332 -11.20 18.29 -13.74
CA GLU A 332 -9.82 18.74 -13.51
C GLU A 332 -9.29 18.20 -12.17
N PRO A 333 -7.99 17.82 -12.10
CA PRO A 333 -7.35 17.42 -10.85
C PRO A 333 -7.48 18.49 -9.76
N GLY A 334 -7.95 18.12 -8.57
CA GLY A 334 -7.96 19.00 -7.39
C GLY A 334 -9.19 19.88 -7.24
N LYS A 335 -10.10 19.92 -8.23
CA LYS A 335 -11.48 20.36 -7.98
C LYS A 335 -12.22 19.20 -7.30
N ALA A 336 -12.52 19.35 -6.01
CA ALA A 336 -13.43 18.43 -5.35
C ALA A 336 -14.77 18.48 -6.09
N GLY A 337 -15.18 17.34 -6.65
CA GLY A 337 -16.59 17.10 -6.97
C GLY A 337 -17.37 16.80 -5.71
#